data_AF-A0A973DMI9-F1
#
_entry.id   AF-A0A973DMI9-F1
#
_cell.length_a   1.000
_cell.length_b   1.000
_cell.length_c   1.000
_cell.angle_alpha   90.00
_cell.angle_beta   90.00
_cell.angle_gamma   90.00
#
_symmetry.space_group_name_H-M   'P 1'
#
loop_
_entity.id
_entity.type
_entity.pdbx_description
1 polymer ?
#
loop_
_entity_poly.entity_id
_entity_poly.type
_entity_poly.pdbx_seq_one_letter_code
_entity_poly.pdbx_strand_id
1 'polypeptide(L)'
;MEGKYQNLKLCRSDQASDILTDIMHGDRLYRPEKQVSLDYSNKMEFNQENLVTALIRESAEITNKAFETMVPHPKFLAMLKGNIGEHIFRLLLGKLDIISLGNDEVIEKVGRRAYELFDFYIEVDCTLICVDVKNWSSTLDKTSLSKKTHRNAISKIKTINDFAEKRFERIDFLYLNGRLENNPLNHEQEASENSQLFYLNMFKENSGYASKQKRDSEGELTKYYSGSYLKQKIVLNPLMLSLLQGDKK
;
A
#
# COMPACT_ATOMS: atom_id res chain seq x y z
N MET A 1 -8.44 -22.59 17.26
CA MET A 1 -9.73 -23.17 17.71
C MET A 1 -9.45 -24.44 18.49
N GLU A 2 -9.70 -24.47 19.79
CA GLU A 2 -9.68 -25.71 20.59
C GLU A 2 -11.10 -26.30 20.67
N GLY A 3 -11.21 -27.61 20.45
CA GLY A 3 -12.48 -28.36 20.56
C GLY A 3 -13.40 -28.27 19.34
N LYS A 4 -14.03 -29.40 18.99
CA LYS A 4 -15.13 -29.71 18.02
C LYS A 4 -15.18 -29.07 16.62
N TYR A 5 -14.42 -28.01 16.35
CA TYR A 5 -14.50 -27.16 15.17
C TYR A 5 -13.19 -27.09 14.37
N GLN A 6 -12.16 -27.83 14.78
CA GLN A 6 -10.84 -27.88 14.09
C GLN A 6 -10.93 -28.29 12.60
N ASN A 7 -11.99 -29.01 12.20
CA ASN A 7 -12.18 -29.48 10.83
C ASN A 7 -13.26 -28.71 10.05
N LEU A 8 -13.80 -27.63 10.62
CA LEU A 8 -14.90 -26.90 9.99
C LEU A 8 -14.35 -26.00 8.87
N LYS A 9 -14.67 -26.38 7.62
CA LYS A 9 -14.27 -25.62 6.43
C LYS A 9 -15.37 -24.63 6.08
N LEU A 10 -15.04 -23.35 6.21
CA LEU A 10 -15.91 -22.26 5.81
C LEU A 10 -15.71 -21.97 4.33
N CYS A 11 -16.80 -21.79 3.60
CA CYS A 11 -16.86 -21.47 2.19
C CYS A 11 -17.69 -20.19 1.97
N ARG A 12 -17.61 -19.61 0.76
CA ARG A 12 -18.45 -18.50 0.30
C ARG A 12 -19.14 -18.90 -0.99
N SER A 13 -20.35 -18.36 -1.20
CA SER A 13 -21.00 -18.38 -2.49
C SER A 13 -20.77 -17.08 -3.24
N ASP A 14 -20.64 -17.16 -4.56
CA ASP A 14 -20.48 -16.02 -5.44
C ASP A 14 -21.78 -15.20 -5.55
N GLN A 15 -22.94 -15.83 -5.33
CA GLN A 15 -24.25 -15.16 -5.31
C GLN A 15 -24.49 -14.36 -4.02
N ALA A 16 -23.88 -14.78 -2.91
CA ALA A 16 -24.04 -14.17 -1.61
C ALA A 16 -22.68 -14.06 -0.90
N SER A 17 -21.79 -13.24 -1.48
CA SER A 17 -20.41 -13.16 -1.01
C SER A 17 -20.32 -12.79 0.48
N ASP A 18 -21.25 -12.03 1.06
CA ASP A 18 -21.17 -11.65 2.47
C ASP A 18 -21.59 -12.75 3.47
N ILE A 19 -21.99 -13.93 2.99
CA ILE A 19 -22.45 -15.05 3.79
C ILE A 19 -21.41 -16.17 3.78
N LEU A 20 -21.14 -16.73 4.96
CA LEU A 20 -20.34 -17.93 5.10
C LEU A 20 -21.23 -19.17 5.07
N THR A 21 -20.76 -20.20 4.38
CA THR A 21 -21.45 -21.47 4.22
C THR A 21 -20.46 -22.63 4.35
N ASP A 22 -20.93 -23.87 4.25
CA ASP A 22 -20.09 -25.07 4.20
C ASP A 22 -19.72 -25.46 2.75
N ILE A 23 -19.06 -26.61 2.60
CA ILE A 23 -18.64 -27.15 1.30
C ILE A 23 -19.81 -27.62 0.40
N MET A 24 -20.99 -27.87 0.96
CA MET A 24 -22.15 -28.35 0.19
C MET A 24 -22.83 -27.21 -0.57
N HIS A 25 -22.78 -26.00 -0.03
CA HIS A 25 -23.46 -24.83 -0.60
C HIS A 25 -22.50 -23.70 -0.99
N GLY A 26 -21.18 -23.88 -0.82
CA GLY A 26 -20.17 -22.88 -1.14
C GLY A 26 -19.44 -23.16 -2.45
N ASP A 27 -19.18 -22.10 -3.20
CA ASP A 27 -18.45 -22.15 -4.48
C ASP A 27 -16.93 -22.24 -4.27
N ARG A 28 -16.43 -21.69 -3.15
CA ARG A 28 -15.01 -21.62 -2.83
C ARG A 28 -14.72 -21.57 -1.34
N LEU A 29 -13.56 -22.10 -0.94
CA LEU A 29 -13.09 -22.02 0.44
C LEU A 29 -12.87 -20.55 0.84
N TYR A 30 -13.38 -20.19 2.01
CA TYR A 30 -13.17 -18.88 2.59
C TYR A 30 -11.75 -18.78 3.14
N ARG A 31 -10.95 -17.95 2.47
CA ARG A 31 -9.55 -17.68 2.80
C ARG A 31 -9.34 -16.19 3.10
N PRO A 32 -9.73 -15.70 4.29
CA PRO A 32 -9.56 -14.29 4.67
C PRO A 32 -8.08 -13.88 4.67
N GLU A 33 -7.18 -14.80 5.02
CA GLU A 33 -5.73 -14.59 5.06
C GLU A 33 -5.19 -14.14 3.71
N LYS A 34 -5.63 -14.77 2.62
CA LYS A 34 -5.21 -14.40 1.26
C LYS A 34 -5.87 -13.14 0.74
N GLN A 35 -6.97 -12.71 1.34
CA GLN A 35 -7.71 -11.54 0.91
C GLN A 35 -7.18 -10.27 1.56
N VAL A 36 -6.77 -10.37 2.81
CA VAL A 36 -6.34 -9.26 3.66
C VAL A 36 -4.82 -9.06 3.61
N SER A 37 -4.05 -10.15 3.50
CA SER A 37 -2.59 -10.09 3.51
C SER A 37 -2.01 -9.35 2.31
N LEU A 38 -0.93 -8.61 2.54
CA LEU A 38 -0.04 -8.05 1.53
C LEU A 38 1.16 -8.96 1.28
N ASP A 39 1.01 -10.27 1.48
CA ASP A 39 2.07 -11.25 1.28
C ASP A 39 2.41 -11.41 -0.21
N TYR A 40 3.50 -10.75 -0.61
CA TYR A 40 4.14 -10.90 -1.93
C TYR A 40 5.42 -11.71 -1.87
N SER A 41 5.60 -12.54 -0.83
CA SER A 41 6.82 -13.33 -0.62
C SER A 41 7.22 -14.16 -1.84
N ASN A 42 6.24 -14.71 -2.56
CA ASN A 42 6.47 -15.49 -3.77
C ASN A 42 7.08 -14.69 -4.93
N LYS A 43 7.03 -13.36 -4.88
CA LYS A 43 7.61 -12.42 -5.86
C LYS A 43 8.91 -11.78 -5.38
N MET A 44 9.42 -12.20 -4.22
CA MET A 44 10.61 -11.62 -3.60
C MET A 44 11.77 -12.62 -3.56
N GLU A 45 12.96 -12.15 -3.95
CA GLU A 45 14.20 -12.79 -3.55
C GLU A 45 14.54 -12.32 -2.12
N PHE A 46 14.26 -13.13 -1.10
CA PHE A 46 14.56 -12.83 0.32
C PHE A 46 16.04 -12.88 0.68
N ASN A 47 16.93 -12.94 -0.31
CA ASN A 47 18.37 -13.05 -0.12
C ASN A 47 19.00 -11.78 0.47
N GLN A 48 18.28 -10.66 0.54
CA GLN A 48 18.72 -9.42 1.20
C GLN A 48 17.59 -8.85 2.07
N GLU A 49 17.88 -8.68 3.36
CA GLU A 49 17.01 -7.96 4.29
C GLU A 49 17.06 -6.47 3.95
N ASN A 50 15.95 -5.93 3.48
CA ASN A 50 15.78 -4.54 3.13
C ASN A 50 14.42 -4.06 3.62
N LEU A 51 14.19 -2.74 3.60
CA LEU A 51 12.96 -2.15 4.12
C LEU A 51 11.69 -2.78 3.50
N VAL A 52 11.71 -3.10 2.21
CA VAL A 52 10.58 -3.72 1.51
C VAL A 52 10.29 -5.12 2.04
N THR A 53 11.33 -5.95 2.20
CA THR A 53 11.18 -7.32 2.70
C THR A 53 10.75 -7.34 4.16
N ALA A 54 11.21 -6.39 4.97
CA ALA A 54 10.74 -6.22 6.35
C ALA A 54 9.24 -5.89 6.41
N LEU A 55 8.77 -4.89 5.64
CA LEU A 55 7.37 -4.47 5.63
C LEU A 55 6.42 -5.60 5.17
N ILE A 56 6.81 -6.36 4.15
CA ILE A 56 5.99 -7.47 3.64
C ILE A 56 5.95 -8.64 4.63
N ARG A 57 7.07 -8.96 5.30
CA ARG A 57 7.11 -9.99 6.35
C ARG A 57 6.21 -9.63 7.53
N GLU A 58 6.30 -8.40 8.02
CA GLU A 58 5.43 -7.91 9.11
C GLU A 58 3.95 -8.04 8.75
N SER A 59 3.56 -7.65 7.53
CA SER A 59 2.18 -7.84 7.05
C SER A 59 1.76 -9.30 7.05
N ALA A 60 2.61 -10.20 6.53
CA ALA A 60 2.33 -11.63 6.49
C ALA A 60 2.20 -12.22 7.90
N GLU A 61 3.09 -11.85 8.82
CA GLU A 61 3.06 -12.32 10.20
C GLU A 61 1.79 -11.89 10.95
N ILE A 62 1.39 -10.62 10.84
CA ILE A 62 0.15 -10.12 11.45
C ILE A 62 -1.04 -10.91 10.94
N THR A 63 -1.12 -11.10 9.63
CA THR A 63 -2.26 -11.75 9.00
C THR A 63 -2.32 -13.24 9.36
N ASN A 64 -1.18 -13.93 9.37
CA ASN A 64 -1.10 -15.34 9.71
C ASN A 64 -1.43 -15.58 11.20
N LYS A 65 -0.80 -14.84 12.12
CA LYS A 65 -1.05 -14.96 13.57
C LYS A 65 -2.50 -14.63 13.93
N ALA A 66 -3.07 -13.57 13.35
CA ALA A 66 -4.45 -13.18 13.64
C ALA A 66 -5.46 -14.26 13.19
N PHE A 67 -5.22 -14.89 12.05
CA PHE A 67 -6.17 -15.86 11.47
C PHE A 67 -5.94 -17.32 11.88
N GLU A 68 -4.86 -17.62 12.60
CA GLU A 68 -4.68 -18.92 13.27
C GLU A 68 -5.77 -19.21 14.30
N THR A 69 -6.24 -18.17 15.01
CA THR A 69 -7.19 -18.32 16.12
C THR A 69 -8.58 -17.79 15.81
N MET A 70 -8.71 -16.80 14.92
CA MET A 70 -9.97 -16.13 14.62
C MET A 70 -10.24 -16.09 13.11
N VAL A 71 -11.47 -16.37 12.69
CA VAL A 71 -11.89 -16.21 11.29
C VAL A 71 -12.81 -15.00 11.21
N PRO A 72 -12.42 -13.89 10.54
CA PRO A 72 -13.26 -12.71 10.46
C PRO A 72 -14.52 -12.98 9.64
N HIS A 73 -15.62 -12.32 9.98
CA HIS A 73 -16.80 -12.32 9.11
C HIS A 73 -16.49 -11.54 7.81
N PRO A 74 -16.97 -11.98 6.62
CA PRO A 74 -16.72 -11.31 5.34
C PRO A 74 -16.93 -9.79 5.33
N LYS A 75 -17.98 -9.33 6.02
CA LYS A 75 -18.30 -7.89 6.20
C LYS A 75 -17.16 -7.06 6.82
N PHE A 76 -16.27 -7.66 7.60
CA PHE A 76 -15.13 -6.94 8.20
C PHE A 76 -13.90 -6.89 7.31
N LEU A 77 -13.87 -7.63 6.20
CA LEU A 77 -12.67 -7.71 5.36
C LEU A 77 -12.26 -6.37 4.77
N ALA A 78 -13.22 -5.53 4.37
CA ALA A 78 -12.92 -4.22 3.83
C ALA A 78 -12.22 -3.32 4.87
N MET A 79 -12.71 -3.33 6.11
CA MET A 79 -12.11 -2.60 7.22
C MET A 79 -10.71 -3.16 7.56
N LEU A 80 -10.57 -4.48 7.68
CA LEU A 80 -9.27 -5.11 7.96
C LEU A 80 -8.22 -4.80 6.90
N LYS A 81 -8.61 -4.78 5.61
CA LYS A 81 -7.73 -4.38 4.51
C LYS A 81 -7.24 -2.94 4.67
N GLY A 82 -8.13 -2.01 5.01
CA GLY A 82 -7.78 -0.62 5.28
C GLY A 82 -6.78 -0.51 6.43
N ASN A 83 -7.12 -1.09 7.58
CA ASN A 83 -6.29 -1.06 8.78
C ASN A 83 -4.89 -1.65 8.56
N ILE A 84 -4.77 -2.74 7.78
CA ILE A 84 -3.45 -3.29 7.44
C ILE A 84 -2.67 -2.31 6.56
N GLY A 85 -3.31 -1.70 5.55
CA GLY A 85 -2.65 -0.70 4.72
C GLY A 85 -2.07 0.45 5.55
N GLU A 86 -2.90 1.04 6.41
CA GLU A 86 -2.49 2.10 7.33
C GLU A 86 -1.38 1.65 8.29
N HIS A 87 -1.48 0.43 8.83
CA HIS A 87 -0.47 -0.11 9.74
C HIS A 87 0.89 -0.28 9.05
N ILE A 88 0.92 -0.85 7.83
CA ILE A 88 2.16 -0.98 7.07
C ILE A 88 2.75 0.38 6.72
N PHE A 89 1.91 1.37 6.37
CA PHE A 89 2.39 2.73 6.14
C PHE A 89 2.97 3.36 7.42
N ARG A 90 2.34 3.16 8.58
CA ARG A 90 2.87 3.60 9.87
C ARG A 90 4.23 2.97 10.19
N LEU A 91 4.40 1.68 9.90
CA LEU A 91 5.70 1.00 10.03
C LEU A 91 6.74 1.60 9.08
N LEU A 92 6.36 1.92 7.85
CA LEU A 92 7.23 2.59 6.90
C LEU A 92 7.71 3.94 7.45
N LEU A 93 6.80 4.78 7.95
CA LEU A 93 7.15 6.08 8.55
C LEU A 93 8.15 5.91 9.70
N GLY A 94 7.88 4.96 10.62
CA GLY A 94 8.79 4.67 11.73
C GLY A 94 10.17 4.17 11.30
N LYS A 95 10.27 3.44 10.18
CA LYS A 95 11.56 2.99 9.61
C LYS A 95 12.30 4.08 8.86
N LEU A 96 11.61 5.15 8.45
CA LEU A 96 12.18 6.33 7.80
C LEU A 96 12.44 7.47 8.81
N ASP A 97 12.20 7.24 10.10
CA ASP A 97 12.25 8.26 11.17
C ASP A 97 11.35 9.47 10.89
N ILE A 98 10.22 9.24 10.20
CA ILE A 98 9.22 10.27 9.89
C ILE A 98 8.10 10.19 10.93
N ILE A 99 7.79 11.34 11.51
CA ILE A 99 6.74 11.50 12.51
C ILE A 99 5.54 12.17 11.84
N SER A 100 4.38 11.53 11.89
CA SER A 100 3.12 12.16 11.50
C SER A 100 2.64 13.09 12.61
N LEU A 101 2.00 14.20 12.24
CA LEU A 101 1.36 15.11 13.18
C LEU A 101 0.32 14.36 14.03
N GLY A 102 0.32 14.62 15.34
CA GLY A 102 -0.71 14.15 16.25
C GLY A 102 -2.04 14.89 16.04
N ASN A 103 -3.12 14.35 16.62
CA ASN A 103 -4.46 14.93 16.45
C ASN A 103 -4.53 16.41 16.84
N ASP A 104 -3.91 16.79 17.97
CA ASP A 104 -3.92 18.17 18.45
C ASP A 104 -3.13 19.10 17.51
N GLU A 105 -1.99 18.64 16.99
CA GLU A 105 -1.19 19.38 16.01
C GLU A 105 -1.94 19.56 14.69
N VAL A 106 -2.67 18.54 14.22
CA VAL A 106 -3.51 18.64 13.02
C VAL A 106 -4.63 19.65 13.25
N ILE A 107 -5.30 19.62 14.39
CA ILE A 107 -6.35 20.58 14.72
C ILE A 107 -5.80 22.00 14.77
N GLU A 108 -4.61 22.20 15.35
CA GLU A 108 -3.97 23.50 15.47
C GLU A 108 -3.46 24.04 14.13
N LYS A 109 -2.79 23.20 13.34
CA LYS A 109 -2.09 23.59 12.10
C LYS A 109 -2.97 23.53 10.85
N VAL A 110 -3.87 22.55 10.75
CA VAL A 110 -4.68 22.27 9.55
C VAL A 110 -6.15 22.58 9.79
N GLY A 111 -6.60 22.58 11.05
CA GLY A 111 -7.94 22.98 11.47
C GLY A 111 -8.84 21.80 11.85
N ARG A 112 -9.78 22.06 12.77
CA ARG A 112 -10.69 21.02 13.31
C ARG A 112 -11.53 20.31 12.25
N ARG A 113 -11.89 20.95 11.14
CA ARG A 113 -12.66 20.28 10.07
C ARG A 113 -11.83 19.34 9.21
N ALA A 114 -10.50 19.49 9.27
CA ALA A 114 -9.58 18.69 8.52
C ALA A 114 -9.22 17.37 9.22
N TYR A 115 -9.35 17.26 10.54
CA TYR A 115 -8.63 16.23 11.32
C TYR A 115 -8.84 14.75 10.90
N GLU A 116 -10.01 14.38 10.36
CA GLU A 116 -10.30 12.99 9.89
C GLU A 116 -10.36 12.87 8.37
N LEU A 117 -9.95 13.92 7.63
CA LEU A 117 -10.03 13.87 6.17
C LEU A 117 -8.97 12.94 5.58
N PHE A 118 -7.83 12.79 6.22
CA PHE A 118 -6.72 11.94 5.79
C PHE A 118 -6.25 11.07 6.95
N ASP A 119 -5.67 9.92 6.63
CA ASP A 119 -5.20 8.95 7.63
C ASP A 119 -3.92 9.45 8.33
N PHE A 120 -3.08 10.20 7.60
CA PHE A 120 -1.85 10.79 8.11
C PHE A 120 -1.65 12.21 7.58
N TYR A 121 -1.08 13.05 8.44
CA TYR A 121 -0.58 14.39 8.11
C TYR A 121 0.90 14.42 8.44
N ILE A 122 1.73 14.83 7.50
CA ILE A 122 3.18 14.83 7.65
C ILE A 122 3.68 16.19 7.22
N GLU A 123 4.53 16.81 8.03
CA GLU A 123 5.16 18.08 7.72
C GLU A 123 6.61 17.83 7.33
N VAL A 124 6.97 18.26 6.12
CA VAL A 124 8.33 18.14 5.57
C VAL A 124 8.75 19.54 5.12
N ASP A 125 9.71 20.13 5.83
CA ASP A 125 10.09 21.54 5.66
C ASP A 125 8.85 22.47 5.73
N CYS A 126 8.60 23.28 4.69
CA CYS A 126 7.42 24.14 4.59
C CYS A 126 6.23 23.50 3.85
N THR A 127 6.24 22.16 3.67
CA THR A 127 5.22 21.42 2.92
C THR A 127 4.40 20.52 3.83
N LEU A 128 3.07 20.59 3.70
CA LEU A 128 2.14 19.64 4.34
C LEU A 128 1.80 18.52 3.38
N ILE A 129 1.99 17.28 3.80
CA ILE A 129 1.63 16.08 3.04
C ILE A 129 0.43 15.40 3.73
N CYS A 130 -0.69 15.36 3.03
CA CYS A 130 -1.93 14.71 3.47
C CYS A 130 -2.05 13.34 2.82
N VAL A 131 -1.96 12.25 3.59
CA VAL A 131 -1.91 10.88 3.07
C VAL A 131 -3.21 10.11 3.38
N ASP A 132 -3.85 9.58 2.35
CA ASP A 132 -5.00 8.67 2.43
C ASP A 132 -4.56 7.29 1.92
N VAL A 133 -4.40 6.33 2.84
CA VAL A 133 -3.93 4.98 2.54
C VAL A 133 -5.12 4.10 2.16
N LYS A 134 -5.02 3.51 0.98
CA LYS A 134 -6.03 2.65 0.39
C LYS A 134 -5.46 1.26 0.19
N ASN A 135 -6.31 0.25 0.25
CA ASN A 135 -5.95 -1.12 -0.05
C ASN A 135 -6.97 -1.70 -1.03
N TRP A 136 -6.89 -1.24 -2.28
CA TRP A 136 -7.80 -1.68 -3.33
C TRP A 136 -7.21 -2.87 -4.09
N SER A 137 -8.07 -3.79 -4.50
CA SER A 137 -7.72 -4.81 -5.49
C SER A 137 -8.39 -4.48 -6.82
N SER A 138 -7.58 -4.34 -7.87
CA SER A 138 -7.93 -4.13 -9.28
C SER A 138 -9.00 -5.08 -9.84
N THR A 139 -9.24 -6.22 -9.20
CA THR A 139 -10.22 -7.23 -9.65
C THR A 139 -11.68 -6.83 -9.49
N LEU A 140 -12.03 -5.73 -8.80
CA LEU A 140 -13.43 -5.51 -8.42
C LEU A 140 -14.06 -4.13 -8.65
N ASP A 141 -13.39 -3.10 -9.17
CA ASP A 141 -14.15 -1.85 -9.44
C ASP A 141 -13.59 -0.99 -10.58
N LYS A 142 -14.35 -1.02 -11.67
CA LYS A 142 -14.21 -0.23 -12.91
C LYS A 142 -14.47 1.24 -12.59
N THR A 143 -13.68 2.15 -13.17
CA THR A 143 -13.90 3.59 -13.49
C THR A 143 -14.83 4.47 -12.61
N SER A 144 -16.03 4.03 -12.24
CA SER A 144 -16.94 4.68 -11.30
C SER A 144 -16.32 4.85 -9.90
N LEU A 145 -15.61 3.85 -9.39
CA LEU A 145 -14.93 3.96 -8.09
C LEU A 145 -13.79 4.98 -8.17
N SER A 146 -12.98 4.95 -9.24
CA SER A 146 -11.93 5.94 -9.48
C SER A 146 -12.50 7.37 -9.59
N LYS A 147 -13.63 7.55 -10.30
CA LYS A 147 -14.33 8.84 -10.39
C LYS A 147 -14.86 9.30 -9.03
N LYS A 148 -15.41 8.39 -8.22
CA LYS A 148 -15.91 8.69 -6.87
C LYS A 148 -14.76 9.09 -5.94
N THR A 149 -13.66 8.33 -5.94
CA THR A 149 -12.45 8.67 -5.20
C THR A 149 -11.96 10.06 -5.60
N HIS A 150 -11.82 10.33 -6.90
CA HIS A 150 -11.35 11.63 -7.36
C HIS A 150 -12.25 12.78 -6.91
N ARG A 151 -13.58 12.65 -7.04
CA ARG A 151 -14.52 13.67 -6.55
C ARG A 151 -14.41 13.89 -5.04
N ASN A 152 -14.30 12.82 -4.27
CA ASN A 152 -14.09 12.90 -2.83
C ASN A 152 -12.76 13.59 -2.51
N ALA A 153 -11.71 13.30 -3.27
CA ALA A 153 -10.41 13.93 -3.12
C ALA A 153 -10.49 15.44 -3.33
N ILE A 154 -11.12 15.89 -4.42
CA ILE A 154 -11.31 17.32 -4.69
C ILE A 154 -12.06 18.02 -3.54
N SER A 155 -13.08 17.37 -2.97
CA SER A 155 -13.81 17.92 -1.81
C SER A 155 -12.93 18.04 -0.56
N LYS A 156 -12.09 17.03 -0.29
CA LYS A 156 -11.13 17.06 0.83
C LYS A 156 -10.09 18.15 0.64
N ILE A 157 -9.51 18.25 -0.57
CA ILE A 157 -8.52 19.26 -0.94
C ILE A 157 -9.05 20.67 -0.71
N LYS A 158 -10.26 20.95 -1.19
CA LYS A 158 -10.90 22.26 -0.96
C LYS A 158 -10.97 22.59 0.52
N THR A 159 -11.39 21.62 1.33
CA THR A 159 -11.48 21.81 2.79
C THR A 159 -10.11 22.09 3.40
N ILE A 160 -9.05 21.38 2.98
CA ILE A 160 -7.70 21.60 3.49
C ILE A 160 -7.17 22.98 3.08
N ASN A 161 -7.32 23.36 1.81
CA ASN A 161 -6.84 24.65 1.32
C ASN A 161 -7.55 25.82 2.03
N ASP A 162 -8.85 25.70 2.30
CA ASP A 162 -9.62 26.72 3.02
C ASP A 162 -9.05 27.04 4.43
N PHE A 163 -8.33 26.10 5.07
CA PHE A 163 -7.81 26.27 6.43
C PHE A 163 -6.27 26.35 6.52
N ALA A 164 -5.54 25.66 5.65
CA ALA A 164 -4.10 25.43 5.78
C ALA A 164 -3.24 26.18 4.75
N GLU A 165 -3.81 26.70 3.66
CA GLU A 165 -3.06 27.30 2.54
C GLU A 165 -2.19 28.50 2.97
N LYS A 166 -2.55 29.20 4.05
CA LYS A 166 -1.77 30.33 4.57
C LYS A 166 -0.60 29.94 5.47
N ARG A 167 -0.52 28.68 5.89
CA ARG A 167 0.45 28.19 6.88
C ARG A 167 1.58 27.37 6.27
N PHE A 168 1.35 26.79 5.10
CA PHE A 168 2.32 25.99 4.37
C PHE A 168 2.58 26.62 3.01
N GLU A 169 3.82 26.59 2.54
CA GLU A 169 4.17 27.08 1.21
C GLU A 169 3.60 26.16 0.11
N ARG A 170 3.40 24.89 0.45
CA ARG A 170 2.85 23.86 -0.43
C ARG A 170 2.06 22.83 0.38
N ILE A 171 1.01 22.30 -0.24
CA ILE A 171 0.24 21.18 0.31
C ILE A 171 0.15 20.11 -0.78
N ASP A 172 0.61 18.90 -0.46
CA ASP A 172 0.51 17.73 -1.34
C ASP A 172 -0.46 16.70 -0.75
N PHE A 173 -1.21 16.05 -1.63
CA PHE A 173 -2.27 15.10 -1.30
C PHE A 173 -1.93 13.76 -1.93
N LEU A 174 -1.70 12.75 -1.09
CA LEU A 174 -1.23 11.45 -1.50
C LEU A 174 -2.30 10.38 -1.25
N TYR A 175 -2.87 9.83 -2.32
CA TYR A 175 -3.70 8.62 -2.28
C TYR A 175 -2.81 7.41 -2.53
N LEU A 176 -2.47 6.70 -1.46
CA LEU A 176 -1.47 5.65 -1.50
C LEU A 176 -2.12 4.28 -1.46
N ASN A 177 -1.97 3.48 -2.51
CA ASN A 177 -2.35 2.08 -2.48
C ASN A 177 -1.28 1.24 -1.77
N GLY A 178 -1.57 0.73 -0.58
CA GLY A 178 -0.69 -0.15 0.18
C GLY A 178 -0.51 -1.54 -0.45
N ARG A 179 -1.33 -1.89 -1.44
CA ARG A 179 -1.25 -3.16 -2.18
C ARG A 179 -0.24 -3.06 -3.32
N LEU A 180 0.59 -4.10 -3.50
CA LEU A 180 1.35 -4.27 -4.75
C LEU A 180 0.37 -4.61 -5.87
N GLU A 181 0.15 -3.66 -6.76
CA GLU A 181 -0.60 -3.86 -8.00
C GLU A 181 0.14 -3.24 -9.18
N ASN A 182 0.18 -3.98 -10.28
CA ASN A 182 0.71 -3.48 -11.54
C ASN A 182 -0.47 -3.01 -12.41
N ASN A 183 -0.93 -1.78 -12.16
CA ASN A 183 -2.04 -1.17 -12.90
C ASN A 183 -1.50 -0.05 -13.81
N PRO A 184 -1.69 -0.12 -15.14
CA PRO A 184 -1.31 0.93 -16.09
C PRO A 184 -1.82 2.32 -15.71
N LEU A 185 -3.03 2.41 -15.15
CA LEU A 185 -3.63 3.68 -14.72
C LEU A 185 -2.86 4.37 -13.59
N ASN A 186 -2.17 3.60 -12.75
CA ASN A 186 -1.36 4.16 -11.66
C ASN A 186 -0.02 4.67 -12.18
N HIS A 187 0.51 4.12 -13.29
CA HIS A 187 1.75 4.61 -13.91
C HIS A 187 1.53 5.92 -14.67
N GLU A 188 0.36 6.13 -15.27
CA GLU A 188 0.00 7.38 -15.96
C GLU A 188 -0.29 8.55 -15.02
N GLN A 189 -0.70 8.29 -13.77
CA GLN A 189 -1.11 9.32 -12.80
C GLN A 189 0.04 9.93 -11.98
N GLU A 190 1.27 9.42 -12.13
CA GLU A 190 2.45 9.96 -11.44
C GLU A 190 3.07 11.16 -12.18
N ALA A 191 2.65 11.44 -13.42
CA ALA A 191 3.41 12.24 -14.38
C ALA A 191 2.91 13.69 -14.55
N SER A 192 2.65 14.39 -13.45
CA SER A 192 2.33 15.82 -13.50
C SER A 192 3.25 16.57 -12.53
N GLU A 193 4.29 17.22 -13.09
CA GLU A 193 5.33 17.97 -12.35
C GLU A 193 4.76 19.11 -11.48
N ASN A 194 3.52 19.54 -11.75
CA ASN A 194 2.80 20.56 -10.97
C ASN A 194 1.56 20.02 -10.25
N SER A 195 1.35 18.70 -10.18
CA SER A 195 0.23 18.16 -9.40
C SER A 195 0.50 18.30 -7.91
N GLN A 196 -0.49 18.78 -7.17
CA GLN A 196 -0.56 18.63 -5.72
C GLN A 196 -1.29 17.35 -5.32
N LEU A 197 -1.90 16.63 -6.26
CA LEU A 197 -2.66 15.40 -6.00
C LEU A 197 -2.03 14.20 -6.69
N PHE A 198 -1.63 13.21 -5.91
CA PHE A 198 -0.92 12.02 -6.34
C PHE A 198 -1.72 10.76 -6.03
N TYR A 199 -1.78 9.85 -7.00
CA TYR A 199 -2.34 8.50 -6.83
C TYR A 199 -1.22 7.50 -7.05
N LEU A 200 -0.62 7.00 -5.97
CA LEU A 200 0.60 6.18 -6.01
C LEU A 200 0.32 4.78 -5.48
N ASN A 201 1.03 3.79 -6.00
CA ASN A 201 1.22 2.53 -5.26
C ASN A 201 2.39 2.70 -4.30
N MET A 202 2.29 2.14 -3.08
CA MET A 202 3.39 2.11 -2.12
C MET A 202 4.53 1.23 -2.61
N PHE A 203 4.19 0.10 -3.22
CA PHE A 203 5.13 -0.86 -3.80
C PHE A 203 5.07 -0.84 -5.32
N LYS A 204 6.23 -1.01 -5.96
CA LYS A 204 6.38 -1.13 -7.41
C LYS A 204 7.18 -2.37 -7.79
N GLU A 205 6.81 -2.99 -8.91
CA GLU A 205 7.64 -3.99 -9.57
C GLU A 205 8.69 -3.28 -10.43
N ASN A 206 9.95 -3.32 -10.00
CA ASN A 206 11.08 -2.93 -10.83
C ASN A 206 11.56 -4.15 -11.61
N SER A 207 11.35 -4.12 -12.93
CA SER A 207 11.75 -5.18 -13.85
C SER A 207 13.05 -4.79 -14.54
N GLY A 208 14.09 -5.60 -14.39
CA GLY A 208 15.35 -5.42 -15.09
C GLY A 208 15.91 -6.73 -15.60
N TYR A 209 16.86 -6.68 -16.52
CA TYR A 209 17.62 -7.85 -16.93
C TYR A 209 18.88 -7.95 -16.07
N ALA A 210 19.02 -9.05 -15.33
CA ALA A 210 20.25 -9.33 -14.62
C ALA A 210 21.30 -9.84 -15.63
N SER A 211 22.42 -9.10 -15.76
CA SER A 211 23.58 -9.58 -16.51
C SER A 211 24.18 -10.80 -15.81
N LYS A 212 24.56 -11.82 -16.57
CA LYS A 212 25.48 -12.85 -16.07
C LYS A 212 26.90 -12.28 -16.03
N GLN A 213 27.75 -12.80 -15.16
CA GLN A 213 29.17 -12.48 -15.19
C GLN A 213 29.90 -13.56 -15.98
N LYS A 214 30.79 -13.16 -16.89
CA LYS A 214 31.70 -14.05 -17.61
C LYS A 214 33.11 -13.48 -17.49
N ARG A 215 34.13 -14.34 -17.38
CA ARG A 215 35.51 -13.88 -17.50
C ARG A 215 35.84 -13.59 -18.96
N ASP A 216 36.43 -12.44 -19.24
CA ASP A 216 36.98 -12.14 -20.56
C ASP A 216 38.33 -12.85 -20.78
N SER A 217 38.97 -12.56 -21.91
CA SER A 217 40.28 -13.11 -22.28
C SER A 217 41.41 -12.74 -21.33
N GLU A 218 41.21 -11.71 -20.49
CA GLU A 218 42.19 -11.20 -19.52
C GLU A 218 41.88 -11.70 -18.10
N GLY A 219 40.80 -12.46 -17.93
CA GLY A 219 40.38 -13.04 -16.66
C GLY A 219 39.46 -12.13 -15.85
N GLU A 220 39.09 -10.96 -16.36
CA GLU A 220 38.25 -9.97 -15.70
C GLU A 220 36.77 -10.30 -15.81
N LEU A 221 36.02 -10.08 -14.72
CA LEU A 221 34.58 -10.34 -14.68
C LEU A 221 33.81 -9.28 -15.47
N THR A 222 33.40 -9.61 -16.68
CA THR A 222 32.60 -8.74 -17.56
C THR A 222 31.12 -9.11 -17.54
N LYS A 223 30.27 -8.09 -17.68
CA LYS A 223 28.81 -8.27 -17.77
C LYS A 223 28.45 -8.82 -19.14
N TYR A 224 27.73 -9.94 -19.15
CA TYR A 224 27.29 -10.63 -20.35
C TYR A 224 25.76 -10.80 -20.32
N TYR A 225 25.10 -10.43 -21.43
CA TYR A 225 23.63 -10.31 -21.48
C TYR A 225 22.92 -11.41 -22.27
N SER A 226 23.66 -12.26 -23.01
CA SER A 226 23.04 -13.42 -23.67
C SER A 226 22.70 -14.50 -22.62
N GLY A 227 21.44 -14.94 -22.63
CA GLY A 227 20.87 -15.78 -21.57
C GLY A 227 20.62 -15.04 -20.25
N SER A 228 20.45 -13.72 -20.29
CA SER A 228 19.94 -12.92 -19.17
C SER A 228 18.55 -13.39 -18.76
N TYR A 229 18.24 -13.29 -17.47
CA TYR A 229 16.92 -13.61 -16.95
C TYR A 229 16.25 -12.33 -16.44
N LEU A 230 14.92 -12.30 -16.56
CA LEU A 230 14.12 -11.23 -15.99
C LEU A 230 14.27 -11.28 -14.47
N LYS A 231 14.81 -10.21 -13.90
CA LYS A 231 14.87 -10.00 -12.46
C LYS A 231 13.79 -9.00 -12.09
N GLN A 232 12.72 -9.50 -11.48
CA GLN A 232 11.69 -8.66 -10.88
C GLN A 232 12.05 -8.44 -9.42
N LYS A 233 12.11 -7.17 -9.01
CA LYS A 233 12.26 -6.79 -7.61
C LYS A 233 11.10 -5.90 -7.21
N ILE A 234 10.57 -6.11 -6.01
CA ILE A 234 9.63 -5.17 -5.42
C ILE A 234 10.44 -4.06 -4.72
N VAL A 235 10.11 -2.81 -5.04
CA VAL A 235 10.71 -1.61 -4.44
C VAL A 235 9.62 -0.71 -3.87
N LEU A 236 9.99 0.19 -2.95
CA LEU A 236 9.11 1.31 -2.59
C LEU A 236 9.01 2.29 -3.74
N ASN A 237 7.89 2.99 -3.85
CA ASN A 237 7.70 4.01 -4.87
C ASN A 237 8.67 5.19 -4.65
N PRO A 238 9.57 5.48 -5.61
CA PRO A 238 10.57 6.55 -5.44
C PRO A 238 9.95 7.94 -5.28
N LEU A 239 8.83 8.22 -5.95
CA LEU A 239 8.15 9.51 -5.84
C LEU A 239 7.55 9.70 -4.44
N MET A 240 6.92 8.66 -3.90
CA MET A 240 6.44 8.67 -2.50
C MET A 240 7.61 8.93 -1.53
N LEU A 241 8.75 8.27 -1.71
CA LEU A 241 9.92 8.47 -0.85
C LEU A 241 10.47 9.90 -0.96
N SER A 242 10.57 10.44 -2.16
CA SER A 242 11.00 11.83 -2.40
C SER A 242 10.07 12.83 -1.72
N LEU A 243 8.75 12.67 -1.86
CA LEU A 243 7.78 13.54 -1.18
C LEU A 243 7.95 13.47 0.34
N LEU A 244 8.04 12.26 0.90
CA LEU A 244 8.10 12.05 2.35
C LEU A 244 9.42 12.48 3.01
N GLN A 245 10.54 12.44 2.27
CA GLN A 245 11.86 12.78 2.79
C GLN A 245 12.31 14.20 2.44
N GLY A 246 11.54 14.89 1.61
CA GLY A 246 11.93 16.16 1.01
C GLY A 246 13.02 15.97 -0.05
N ASP A 247 13.29 17.03 -0.81
CA ASP A 247 14.47 17.08 -1.66
C ASP A 247 15.71 17.12 -0.76
N LYS A 248 16.35 15.96 -0.57
CA LYS A 248 17.71 15.93 -0.02
C LYS A 248 18.63 16.67 -0.99
N LYS A 249 18.88 17.95 -0.72
CA LYS A 249 19.98 18.69 -1.33
C LYS A 249 21.32 18.06 -0.97
#